data_AF-A0A1W9V5X3-F1
#
_entry.id   AF-A0A1W9V5X3-F1
#
_cell.length_a   1.000
_cell.length_b   1.000
_cell.length_c   1.000
_cell.angle_alpha   90.00
_cell.angle_beta   90.00
_cell.angle_gamma   90.00
#
_symmetry.space_group_name_H-M   'P 1'
#
loop_
_entity.id
_entity.type
_entity.pdbx_description
1 polymer ?
#
loop_
_entity_poly.entity_id
_entity_poly.type
_entity_poly.pdbx_seq_one_letter_code
_entity_poly.pdbx_strand_id
1 'polypeptide(L)'
;MEIKKYPLLTEIASIRHHTVIGHYQSTPRRYKQHEYKDFYTQDEIRKLVRFAAQRGIEIIPEIDMPGHMQAAVAAYPSWGCGYNTTEVRPLWGISQDILNVEEETIRSMKDILSEVMDLFPGRFIHIGGDEVPRYQWENSLRIQERMAELGAGDEAE
;
A
#
# COMPACT_ATOMS: atom_id res chain seq x y z
N MET A 1 -3.54 6.84 5.75
CA MET A 1 -4.36 6.79 6.98
C MET A 1 -3.44 6.48 8.15
N GLU A 2 -3.67 7.09 9.31
CA GLU A 2 -2.94 6.78 10.54
C GLU A 2 -3.20 5.33 11.01
N ILE A 3 -2.12 4.55 11.11
CA ILE A 3 -2.08 3.23 11.75
C ILE A 3 -1.12 3.35 12.93
N LYS A 4 -1.65 3.28 14.16
CA LYS A 4 -0.88 3.63 15.36
C LYS A 4 0.29 2.69 15.60
N LYS A 5 0.13 1.40 15.25
CA LYS A 5 1.21 0.41 15.36
C LYS A 5 2.32 0.65 14.34
N TYR A 6 2.03 1.30 13.21
CA TYR A 6 2.97 1.53 12.10
C TYR A 6 3.08 3.01 11.74
N PRO A 7 3.68 3.85 12.62
CA PRO A 7 3.70 5.31 12.45
C PRO A 7 4.45 5.78 11.18
N LEU A 8 5.40 4.98 10.66
CA LEU A 8 6.12 5.35 9.43
C LEU A 8 5.21 5.39 8.19
N LEU A 9 4.02 4.76 8.24
CA LEU A 9 3.02 4.91 7.18
C LEU A 9 2.51 6.35 7.03
N THR A 10 2.59 7.15 8.09
CA THR A 10 2.22 8.58 8.06
C THR A 10 3.42 9.51 8.20
N GLU A 11 4.54 9.05 8.73
CA GLU A 11 5.76 9.86 8.80
C GLU A 11 6.55 9.85 7.49
N ILE A 12 6.52 8.74 6.76
CA ILE A 12 7.26 8.54 5.49
C ILE A 12 6.29 8.32 4.33
N ALA A 13 5.41 7.30 4.40
CA ALA A 13 4.61 6.88 3.25
C ALA A 13 3.57 7.92 2.80
N SER A 14 3.24 8.88 3.66
CA SER A 14 2.35 9.99 3.31
C SER A 14 3.05 11.13 2.56
N ILE A 15 4.37 11.05 2.35
CA ILE A 15 5.19 12.12 1.77
C ILE A 15 5.68 11.72 0.39
N ARG A 16 5.36 12.52 -0.62
CA ARG A 16 5.89 12.38 -1.98
C ARG A 16 6.59 13.65 -2.41
N HIS A 17 7.90 13.58 -2.63
CA HIS A 17 8.74 14.77 -2.85
C HIS A 17 8.50 15.48 -4.19
N HIS A 18 8.01 14.76 -5.20
CA HIS A 18 7.75 15.30 -6.53
C HIS A 18 6.66 14.53 -7.26
N THR A 19 6.03 15.15 -8.25
CA THR A 19 4.92 14.54 -8.99
C THR A 19 5.11 14.74 -10.49
N VAL A 20 4.90 13.69 -11.28
CA VAL A 20 4.98 13.75 -12.74
C VAL A 20 3.97 14.74 -13.32
N ILE A 21 4.41 15.52 -14.31
CA ILE A 21 3.57 16.47 -15.04
C ILE A 21 2.99 15.76 -16.27
N GLY A 22 1.66 15.65 -16.31
CA GLY A 22 0.94 15.05 -17.44
C GLY A 22 0.86 13.52 -17.35
N HIS A 23 0.74 12.87 -18.52
CA HIS A 23 0.53 11.43 -18.62
C HIS A 23 1.81 10.63 -18.38
N TYR A 24 1.72 9.41 -17.84
CA TYR A 24 2.88 8.57 -17.48
C TYR A 24 3.77 8.19 -18.68
N GLN A 25 3.20 8.17 -19.88
CA GLN A 25 3.88 7.90 -21.16
C GLN A 25 4.56 9.14 -21.77
N SER A 26 4.42 10.31 -21.15
CA SER A 26 4.99 11.55 -21.69
C SER A 26 6.51 11.46 -21.76
N THR A 27 7.08 11.79 -22.92
CA THR A 27 8.52 11.72 -23.18
C THR A 27 9.02 13.07 -23.71
N PRO A 28 10.00 13.73 -23.05
CA PRO A 28 10.63 13.33 -21.79
C PRO A 28 9.66 13.47 -20.60
N ARG A 29 9.84 12.63 -19.58
CA ARG A 29 9.13 12.80 -18.31
C ARG A 29 9.60 14.09 -17.64
N ARG A 30 8.65 14.87 -17.14
CA ARG A 30 8.89 16.11 -16.39
C ARG A 30 8.22 15.99 -15.04
N TYR A 31 8.83 16.57 -14.01
CA TYR A 31 8.33 16.52 -12.64
C TYR A 31 8.17 17.91 -12.06
N LYS A 32 7.06 18.12 -11.36
CA LYS A 32 6.88 19.27 -10.49
C LYS A 32 7.57 18.95 -9.16
N GLN A 33 8.60 19.71 -8.83
CA GLN A 33 9.34 19.61 -7.57
C GLN A 33 8.54 20.30 -6.47
N HIS A 34 7.61 19.55 -5.88
CA HIS A 34 6.77 19.99 -4.79
C HIS A 34 6.43 18.79 -3.92
N GLU A 35 6.78 18.90 -2.65
CA GLU A 35 6.47 17.89 -1.67
C GLU A 35 4.98 17.92 -1.33
N TYR A 36 4.32 16.77 -1.46
CA TYR A 36 2.97 16.55 -0.99
C TYR A 36 3.02 15.67 0.25
N LYS A 37 2.46 16.16 1.35
CA LYS A 37 2.33 15.41 2.62
C LYS A 37 0.92 15.57 3.15
N ASP A 38 0.19 14.46 3.27
CA ASP A 38 -1.13 14.48 3.89
C ASP A 38 -1.61 13.09 4.33
N PHE A 39 -2.42 13.02 5.38
CA PHE A 39 -3.11 11.81 5.84
C PHE A 39 -4.27 12.17 6.78
N TYR A 40 -5.25 11.27 6.89
CA TYR A 40 -6.27 11.36 7.94
C TYR A 40 -5.82 10.64 9.21
N THR A 41 -5.94 11.33 10.35
CA THR A 41 -5.85 10.73 11.68
C THR A 41 -7.05 9.81 11.94
N GLN A 42 -6.90 8.88 12.88
CA GLN A 42 -8.00 8.00 13.26
C GLN A 42 -9.22 8.77 13.77
N ASP A 43 -9.02 9.91 14.45
CA ASP A 43 -10.13 10.74 14.94
C ASP A 43 -10.87 11.47 13.82
N GLU A 44 -10.16 11.93 12.79
CA GLU A 44 -10.77 12.50 11.58
C GLU A 44 -11.57 11.45 10.82
N ILE A 45 -11.02 10.23 10.70
CA ILE A 45 -11.73 9.10 10.09
C ILE A 45 -13.01 8.78 10.87
N ARG A 46 -12.93 8.66 12.21
CA ARG A 46 -14.13 8.42 13.04
C ARG A 46 -15.17 9.52 12.87
N LYS A 47 -14.75 10.80 12.75
CA LYS A 47 -15.66 11.92 12.47
C LYS A 47 -16.31 11.78 11.10
N LEU A 48 -15.54 11.45 10.07
CA LEU A 48 -16.02 11.26 8.70
C LEU A 48 -17.01 10.09 8.60
N VAL A 49 -16.69 8.95 9.20
CA VAL A 49 -17.56 7.77 9.27
C VAL A 49 -18.89 8.11 9.95
N ARG A 50 -18.86 8.78 11.11
CA ARG A 50 -20.09 9.22 11.79
C ARG A 50 -20.91 10.20 10.94
N PHE A 51 -20.23 11.13 10.27
CA PHE A 51 -20.89 12.13 9.44
C PHE A 51 -21.61 11.50 8.24
N ALA A 52 -20.99 10.51 7.59
CA ALA A 52 -21.59 9.73 6.51
C ALA A 52 -22.77 8.88 7.00
N ALA A 53 -22.62 8.22 8.16
CA ALA A 53 -23.67 7.38 8.74
C ALA A 53 -24.95 8.18 9.05
N GLN A 54 -24.85 9.42 9.52
CA GLN A 54 -25.99 10.33 9.73
C GLN A 54 -26.79 10.61 8.45
N ARG A 55 -26.24 10.31 7.27
CA ARG A 55 -26.85 10.51 5.95
C ARG A 55 -27.21 9.19 5.27
N GLY A 56 -27.13 8.07 5.98
CA GLY A 56 -27.36 6.74 5.40
C GLY A 56 -26.29 6.30 4.42
N ILE A 57 -25.07 6.86 4.52
CA ILE A 57 -23.92 6.49 3.69
C ILE A 57 -22.99 5.62 4.52
N GLU A 58 -22.70 4.41 4.03
CA GLU A 58 -21.64 3.55 4.56
C GLU A 58 -20.31 3.86 3.85
N ILE A 59 -19.23 4.02 4.61
CA ILE A 59 -17.88 4.16 4.07
C ILE A 59 -17.20 2.79 4.16
N ILE A 60 -16.83 2.23 3.01
CA ILE A 60 -16.06 1.00 2.92
C ILE A 60 -14.59 1.38 2.73
N PRO A 61 -13.68 1.04 3.67
CA PRO A 61 -12.27 1.34 3.50
C PRO A 61 -11.60 0.37 2.54
N GLU A 62 -10.52 0.85 1.92
CA GLU A 62 -9.65 0.05 1.06
C GLU A 62 -8.20 0.12 1.55
N ILE A 63 -7.55 -1.04 1.63
CA ILE A 63 -6.09 -1.19 1.76
C ILE A 63 -5.67 -2.11 0.62
N ASP A 64 -5.13 -1.54 -0.45
CA ASP A 64 -4.84 -2.26 -1.69
C ASP A 64 -3.54 -3.07 -1.58
N MET A 65 -3.64 -4.38 -1.76
CA MET A 65 -2.55 -5.35 -1.59
C MET A 65 -2.73 -6.56 -2.51
N PRO A 66 -1.64 -7.19 -3.00
CA PRO A 66 -0.23 -6.91 -2.72
C PRO A 66 0.40 -5.86 -3.65
N GLY A 67 -0.30 -5.49 -4.73
CA GLY A 67 0.04 -4.38 -5.63
C GLY A 67 -0.09 -3.03 -4.95
N HIS A 68 0.23 -1.94 -5.65
CA HIS A 68 0.05 -0.55 -5.17
C HIS A 68 0.72 -0.18 -3.81
N MET A 69 1.60 -1.03 -3.29
CA MET A 69 2.17 -0.88 -1.94
C MET A 69 3.54 -0.19 -1.87
N GLN A 70 4.00 0.45 -2.96
CA GLN A 70 5.31 1.15 -2.98
C GLN A 70 5.47 2.15 -1.82
N ALA A 71 4.40 2.87 -1.45
CA ALA A 71 4.46 3.82 -0.34
C ALA A 71 4.73 3.12 1.01
N ALA A 72 4.04 2.00 1.27
CA ALA A 72 4.24 1.20 2.47
C ALA A 72 5.65 0.58 2.50
N VAL A 73 6.13 0.07 1.35
CA VAL A 73 7.50 -0.47 1.22
C VAL A 73 8.55 0.62 1.44
N ALA A 74 8.33 1.85 0.97
CA ALA A 74 9.26 2.96 1.23
C ALA A 74 9.37 3.30 2.73
N ALA A 75 8.28 3.14 3.50
CA ALA A 75 8.28 3.34 4.95
C ALA A 75 8.85 2.14 5.72
N TYR A 76 8.57 0.92 5.25
CA TYR A 76 9.01 -0.34 5.83
C TYR A 76 9.64 -1.22 4.73
N PRO A 77 10.93 -1.02 4.40
CA PRO A 77 11.58 -1.73 3.31
C PRO A 77 11.58 -3.25 3.43
N SER A 78 11.50 -3.78 4.67
CA SER A 78 11.37 -5.22 4.94
C SER A 78 10.08 -5.84 4.40
N TRP A 79 9.08 -5.04 4.04
CA TRP A 79 7.83 -5.53 3.43
C TRP A 79 7.91 -5.70 1.92
N GLY A 80 8.95 -5.18 1.27
CA GLY A 80 9.16 -5.32 -0.18
C GLY A 80 9.98 -6.57 -0.54
N CYS A 81 10.16 -6.81 -1.83
CA CYS A 81 10.87 -7.99 -2.34
C CYS A 81 12.40 -7.85 -2.38
N GLY A 82 12.99 -6.99 -1.54
CA GLY A 82 14.45 -6.77 -1.46
C GLY A 82 15.04 -5.83 -2.52
N TYR A 83 14.20 -5.21 -3.35
CA TYR A 83 14.60 -4.11 -4.21
C TYR A 83 14.67 -2.82 -3.36
N ASN A 84 15.71 -2.00 -3.54
CA ASN A 84 15.95 -0.77 -2.76
C ASN A 84 14.94 0.33 -3.08
N THR A 85 13.67 0.11 -2.75
CA THR A 85 12.58 1.06 -2.91
C THR A 85 12.65 2.07 -1.77
N THR A 86 13.19 3.26 -2.07
CA THR A 86 13.50 4.26 -1.04
C THR A 86 12.55 5.45 -1.02
N GLU A 87 11.63 5.56 -1.98
CA GLU A 87 10.71 6.69 -2.05
C GLU A 87 9.28 6.31 -2.44
N VAL A 88 8.33 7.13 -1.99
CA VAL A 88 6.94 7.09 -2.44
C VAL A 88 6.88 7.49 -3.91
N ARG A 89 6.20 6.67 -4.70
CA ARG A 89 6.20 6.75 -6.17
C ARG A 89 5.80 8.15 -6.70
N PRO A 90 6.65 8.83 -7.49
CA PRO A 90 6.34 10.13 -8.12
C PRO A 90 5.57 10.01 -9.45
N LEU A 91 5.32 8.78 -9.90
CA LEU A 91 4.76 8.42 -11.21
C LEU A 91 3.38 7.77 -11.09
N TRP A 92 2.54 8.04 -12.09
CA TRP A 92 1.28 7.32 -12.29
C TRP A 92 1.50 5.94 -12.95
N GLY A 93 0.44 5.14 -12.98
CA GLY A 93 0.41 3.80 -13.58
C GLY A 93 1.01 2.72 -12.68
N ILE A 94 1.01 1.49 -13.21
CA ILE A 94 1.36 0.27 -12.49
C ILE A 94 2.77 0.34 -11.88
N SER A 95 2.86 0.12 -10.57
CA SER A 95 4.13 -0.02 -9.87
C SER A 95 4.66 -1.45 -10.00
N GLN A 96 5.97 -1.60 -10.11
CA GLN A 96 6.63 -2.90 -10.01
C GLN A 96 6.91 -3.29 -8.55
N ASP A 97 6.86 -2.32 -7.63
CA ASP A 97 7.08 -2.55 -6.20
C ASP A 97 5.82 -3.10 -5.56
N ILE A 98 5.89 -4.36 -5.15
CA ILE A 98 4.81 -5.11 -4.50
C ILE A 98 5.27 -5.66 -3.15
N LEU A 99 4.32 -6.04 -2.30
CA LEU A 99 4.62 -6.71 -1.04
C LEU A 99 5.31 -8.06 -1.26
N ASN A 100 6.21 -8.42 -0.36
CA ASN A 100 6.67 -9.81 -0.23
C ASN A 100 5.62 -10.67 0.50
N VAL A 101 5.85 -11.98 0.51
CA VAL A 101 4.96 -12.97 1.15
C VAL A 101 5.55 -13.59 2.43
N GLU A 102 6.45 -12.86 3.10
CA GLU A 102 7.01 -13.28 4.39
C GLU A 102 5.98 -13.18 5.51
N GLU A 103 6.12 -14.04 6.53
CA GLU A 103 5.23 -14.06 7.70
C GLU A 103 5.15 -12.72 8.42
N GLU A 104 6.25 -11.96 8.47
CA GLU A 104 6.27 -10.63 9.08
C GLU A 104 5.39 -9.63 8.31
N THR A 105 5.45 -9.65 6.98
CA THR A 105 4.64 -8.79 6.12
C THR A 105 3.17 -9.17 6.23
N ILE A 106 2.85 -10.46 6.15
CA ILE A 106 1.47 -10.95 6.33
C ILE A 106 0.91 -10.55 7.70
N ARG A 107 1.70 -10.72 8.76
CA ARG A 107 1.32 -10.28 10.12
C ARG A 107 1.07 -8.78 10.17
N SER A 108 1.95 -7.99 9.55
CA SER A 108 1.81 -6.53 9.53
C SER A 108 0.56 -6.08 8.77
N MET A 109 0.23 -6.72 7.65
CA MET A 109 -1.01 -6.44 6.94
C MET A 109 -2.25 -6.80 7.77
N LYS A 110 -2.23 -7.92 8.50
CA LYS A 110 -3.30 -8.30 9.43
C LYS A 110 -3.45 -7.30 10.58
N ASP A 111 -2.34 -6.80 11.11
CA ASP A 111 -2.33 -5.77 12.15
C ASP A 111 -2.94 -4.46 11.62
N ILE A 112 -2.55 -4.02 10.41
CA ILE A 112 -3.15 -2.86 9.74
C ILE A 112 -4.66 -3.06 9.58
N LEU A 113 -5.08 -4.19 8.99
CA LEU A 113 -6.51 -4.50 8.78
C LEU A 113 -7.28 -4.53 10.10
N SER A 114 -6.67 -4.96 11.20
CA SER A 114 -7.29 -4.93 12.53
C SER A 114 -7.58 -3.50 13.00
N GLU A 115 -6.60 -2.59 12.89
CA GLU A 115 -6.85 -1.18 13.21
C GLU A 115 -7.87 -0.54 12.26
N VAL A 116 -7.89 -0.93 10.98
CA VAL A 116 -8.92 -0.46 10.03
C VAL A 116 -10.31 -0.94 10.44
N MET A 117 -10.48 -2.22 10.77
CA MET A 117 -11.78 -2.77 11.23
C MET A 117 -12.33 -2.01 12.45
N ASP A 118 -11.46 -1.55 13.35
CA ASP A 118 -11.87 -0.75 14.51
C ASP A 118 -12.38 0.66 14.15
N LEU A 119 -11.97 1.20 12.99
CA LEU A 119 -12.36 2.55 12.53
C LEU A 119 -13.62 2.54 11.67
N PHE A 120 -13.88 1.44 10.97
CA PHE A 120 -14.96 1.32 10.00
C PHE A 120 -15.93 0.20 10.42
N PRO A 121 -17.08 0.52 11.04
CA PRO A 121 -18.03 -0.47 11.57
C PRO A 121 -18.84 -1.19 10.48
N GLY A 122 -18.57 -0.90 9.20
CA GLY A 122 -19.23 -1.52 8.06
C GLY A 122 -18.90 -3.01 7.95
N ARG A 123 -19.66 -3.72 7.12
CA ARG A 123 -19.49 -5.18 6.99
C ARG A 123 -18.29 -5.57 6.12
N PHE A 124 -17.82 -4.65 5.29
CA PHE A 124 -16.85 -4.93 4.25
C PHE A 124 -15.58 -4.11 4.43
N ILE A 125 -14.47 -4.72 4.02
CA ILE A 125 -13.18 -4.06 3.75
C ILE A 125 -12.76 -4.49 2.36
N HIS A 126 -12.32 -3.53 1.55
CA HIS A 126 -11.72 -3.81 0.25
C HIS A 126 -10.21 -4.02 0.44
N ILE A 127 -9.68 -5.11 -0.12
CA ILE A 127 -8.23 -5.41 -0.06
C ILE A 127 -7.50 -5.14 -1.38
N GLY A 128 -8.20 -4.55 -2.36
CA GLY A 128 -7.68 -4.32 -3.71
C GLY A 128 -7.42 -5.64 -4.42
N GLY A 129 -6.16 -5.82 -4.85
CA GLY A 129 -5.68 -7.05 -5.49
C GLY A 129 -5.52 -6.95 -7.00
N ASP A 130 -5.70 -5.75 -7.56
CA ASP A 130 -5.45 -5.46 -8.97
C ASP A 130 -3.98 -5.12 -9.25
N GLU A 131 -3.64 -5.11 -10.54
CA GLU A 131 -2.37 -4.66 -11.10
C GLU A 131 -1.12 -5.10 -10.30
N VAL A 132 -0.92 -6.41 -10.17
CA VAL A 132 0.24 -7.01 -9.50
C VAL A 132 1.25 -7.56 -10.53
N PRO A 133 2.27 -6.78 -10.95
CA PRO A 133 3.36 -7.32 -11.75
C PRO A 133 4.18 -8.32 -10.95
N ARG A 134 4.23 -9.55 -11.43
CA ARG A 134 4.91 -10.65 -10.74
C ARG A 134 6.43 -10.62 -10.88
N TYR A 135 6.97 -9.68 -11.66
CA TYR A 135 8.41 -9.57 -11.94
C TYR A 135 9.27 -9.61 -10.66
N GLN A 136 8.89 -8.90 -9.59
CA GLN A 136 9.66 -8.92 -8.34
C GLN A 136 9.59 -10.27 -7.61
N TRP A 137 8.48 -10.99 -7.69
CA TRP A 137 8.34 -12.33 -7.13
C TRP A 137 9.12 -13.36 -7.96
N GLU A 138 8.96 -13.33 -9.28
CA GLU A 138 9.66 -14.20 -10.25
C GLU A 138 11.18 -14.10 -10.13
N ASN A 139 11.70 -12.89 -9.83
CA ASN A 139 13.14 -12.62 -9.77
C ASN A 139 13.71 -12.60 -8.35
N SER A 140 12.92 -12.93 -7.32
CA SER A 140 13.39 -12.99 -5.94
C SER A 140 13.60 -14.43 -5.48
N LEU A 141 14.86 -14.82 -5.25
CA LEU A 141 15.22 -16.15 -4.76
C LEU A 141 14.45 -16.51 -3.48
N ARG A 142 14.29 -15.56 -2.57
CA ARG A 142 13.59 -15.78 -1.31
C ARG A 142 12.10 -16.06 -1.52
N ILE A 143 11.45 -15.37 -2.47
CA ILE A 143 10.05 -15.60 -2.80
C ILE A 143 9.87 -16.98 -3.44
N GLN A 144 10.76 -17.37 -4.35
CA GLN A 144 10.74 -18.71 -4.96
C GLN A 144 10.88 -19.82 -3.89
N GLU A 145 11.80 -19.65 -2.93
CA GLU A 145 11.92 -20.57 -1.79
C GLU A 145 10.62 -20.62 -0.97
N ARG A 146 10.02 -19.46 -0.69
CA ARG A 146 8.78 -19.35 0.08
C ARG A 146 7.61 -20.02 -0.63
N MET A 147 7.49 -19.89 -1.95
CA MET A 147 6.48 -20.58 -2.74
C MET A 147 6.63 -22.11 -2.64
N ALA A 148 7.87 -22.61 -2.72
CA ALA A 148 8.16 -24.03 -2.55
C ALA A 148 7.83 -24.54 -1.13
N GLU A 149 8.10 -23.75 -0.08
CA GLU A 149 7.69 -24.05 1.30
C GLU A 149 6.17 -24.16 1.45
N LEU A 150 5.42 -23.30 0.74
CA LEU A 150 3.96 -23.26 0.77
C LEU A 150 3.31 -24.29 -0.16
N GLY A 151 4.06 -24.87 -1.09
CA GLY A 151 3.54 -25.75 -2.13
C GLY A 151 2.71 -25.03 -3.19
N ALA A 152 2.94 -23.74 -3.40
CA ALA A 152 2.29 -22.95 -4.47
C ALA A 152 2.88 -23.32 -5.84
N GLY A 153 2.04 -23.39 -6.88
CA GLY A 153 2.46 -23.78 -8.23
C GLY A 153 3.21 -22.67 -8.98
N ASP A 154 2.64 -21.46 -9.01
CA ASP A 154 3.25 -20.28 -9.61
C ASP A 154 2.79 -18.98 -8.90
N GLU A 155 3.34 -17.83 -9.30
CA GLU A 155 3.02 -16.51 -8.75
C GLU A 155 1.60 -16.02 -9.09
N ALA A 156 0.86 -16.76 -9.93
CA ALA A 156 -0.54 -16.49 -10.25
C ALA A 156 -1.53 -17.10 -9.26
N GLU A 157 -1.11 -18.17 -8.59
CA GLU A 157 -1.89 -18.98 -7.67
C GLU A 157 -1.87 -18.42 -6.24
#